data_AF-A0A936WYY2-F1
#
_entry.id   AF-A0A936WYY2-F1
#
_cell.length_a   1.000
_cell.length_b   1.000
_cell.length_c   1.000
_cell.angle_alpha   90.00
_cell.angle_beta   90.00
_cell.angle_gamma   90.00
#
_symmetry.space_group_name_H-M   'P 1'
#
loop_
_entity.id
_entity.type
_entity.pdbx_description
1 polymer ?
#
loop_
_entity_poly.entity_id
_entity_poly.type
_entity_poly.pdbx_seq_one_letter_code
_entity_poly.pdbx_strand_id
1 'polypeptide(L)' 'MNTTSKMLAAMAVGAAVGAIAGIMLAPDKGSETRRKLKEQGKRVADNLKDKFNHGKEKMNGMKEDIEQAVKDKAKEFA' A
#
# COMPACT_ATOMS: atom_id res chain seq x y z
N MET A 1 2.86 12.91 -21.01
CA MET A 1 2.14 12.62 -19.75
C MET A 1 1.81 11.14 -19.72
N ASN A 2 2.40 10.41 -18.78
CA ASN A 2 2.23 8.96 -18.67
C ASN A 2 0.79 8.63 -18.27
N THR A 3 0.22 7.60 -18.88
CA THR A 3 -1.14 7.11 -18.63
C THR A 3 -1.38 6.77 -17.16
N THR A 4 -0.38 6.24 -16.46
CA THR A 4 -0.41 6.00 -15.00
C THR A 4 -0.66 7.27 -14.20
N SER A 5 0.00 8.38 -14.56
CA SER A 5 -0.21 9.67 -13.88
C SER A 5 -1.61 10.21 -14.10
N LYS A 6 -2.18 10.03 -15.31
CA LYS A 6 -3.57 10.40 -15.60
C LYS A 6 -4.57 9.54 -14.83
N MET A 7 -4.32 8.23 -14.72
CA MET A 7 -5.16 7.31 -13.96
C MET A 7 -5.15 7.65 -12.46
N LEU A 8 -3.98 7.90 -11.87
CA LEU A 8 -3.88 8.32 -10.47
C LEU A 8 -4.59 9.66 -10.21
N ALA A 9 -4.46 10.62 -11.12
CA ALA A 9 -5.16 11.89 -11.03
C ALA A 9 -6.69 11.70 -11.09
N ALA A 10 -7.18 10.88 -12.04
CA ALA A 10 -8.61 10.58 -12.15
C ALA A 10 -9.16 9.87 -10.90
N MET A 11 -8.39 8.92 -10.33
CA MET A 11 -8.75 8.26 -9.08
C MET A 11 -8.79 9.23 -7.90
N ALA A 12 -7.82 10.14 -7.80
CA ALA A 12 -7.79 11.14 -6.73
C ALA A 12 -9.00 12.08 -6.80
N VAL A 13 -9.35 12.54 -8.00
CA VAL A 13 -10.55 13.37 -8.23
C VAL A 13 -11.81 12.60 -7.88
N GLY A 14 -11.94 11.34 -8.33
CA GLY A 14 -13.09 10.49 -8.00
C GLY A 14 -13.23 10.23 -6.50
N ALA A 15 -12.12 9.96 -5.81
CA ALA A 15 -12.10 9.75 -4.37
C ALA A 15 -12.48 11.02 -3.61
N ALA A 16 -11.99 12.20 -4.03
CA ALA A 16 -12.33 13.46 -3.41
C ALA A 16 -13.83 13.78 -3.54
N VAL A 17 -14.37 13.65 -4.75
CA VAL A 17 -15.82 13.85 -5.01
C VAL A 17 -16.65 12.84 -4.23
N GLY A 18 -16.26 11.56 -4.23
CA GLY A 18 -16.94 10.50 -3.48
C GLY A 18 -16.91 10.72 -1.96
N ALA A 19 -15.78 11.19 -1.41
CA ALA A 19 -15.67 11.51 0.01
C ALA A 19 -16.56 12.70 0.41
N ILE A 20 -16.59 13.76 -0.40
CA ILE A 20 -17.48 14.91 -0.17
C ILE A 20 -18.94 14.47 -0.23
N ALA A 21 -19.33 13.72 -1.28
CA ALA A 21 -20.67 13.20 -1.43
C ALA A 21 -21.05 12.25 -0.28
N GLY A 22 -20.15 11.38 0.16
CA GLY A 22 -20.36 10.46 1.28
C GLY A 22 -20.56 11.18 2.61
N ILE A 23 -19.76 12.23 2.88
CA ILE A 23 -19.92 13.06 4.08
C ILE A 23 -21.24 13.84 4.05
N MET A 24 -21.65 14.35 2.88
CA MET A 24 -22.95 15.05 2.76
C MET A 24 -24.14 14.10 2.91
N LEU A 25 -24.07 12.90 2.35
CA LEU A 25 -25.14 11.90 2.43
C LEU A 25 -25.25 11.28 3.85
N ALA A 26 -24.15 11.13 4.56
CA ALA A 26 -24.11 10.57 5.91
C ALA A 26 -23.15 11.38 6.81
N PRO A 27 -23.62 12.48 7.42
CA PRO A 27 -22.80 13.27 8.32
C PRO A 27 -22.66 12.59 9.69
N ASP A 28 -21.46 12.11 9.98
CA ASP A 28 -21.06 11.73 11.34
C ASP A 28 -20.75 12.99 12.18
N LYS A 29 -20.89 12.90 13.51
CA LYS A 29 -20.45 13.98 14.41
C LYS A 29 -18.94 14.19 14.28
N GLY A 30 -18.50 15.45 14.17
CA GLY A 30 -17.08 15.77 13.99
C GLY A 30 -16.15 15.23 15.09
N SER A 31 -16.64 15.09 16.33
CA SER A 31 -15.92 14.44 17.42
C SER A 31 -15.64 12.96 17.14
N GLU A 32 -16.63 12.24 16.61
CA GLU A 32 -16.50 10.84 16.22
C GLU A 32 -15.63 10.69 14.98
N THR A 33 -15.77 11.56 13.96
CA THR A 33 -14.93 11.53 12.76
C THR A 33 -13.45 11.69 13.11
N ARG A 34 -13.12 12.64 14.00
CA ARG A 34 -11.74 12.88 14.44
C ARG A 34 -11.18 11.72 15.27
N ARG A 35 -12.03 11.06 16.09
CA ARG A 35 -11.67 9.85 16.84
C ARG A 35 -11.42 8.67 15.89
N LYS A 36 -12.36 8.40 14.98
CA LYS A 36 -12.28 7.35 13.96
C LYS A 36 -11.04 7.52 13.07
N LEU A 37 -10.73 8.74 12.61
CA LEU A 37 -9.52 9.01 11.82
C LEU A 37 -8.23 8.66 12.56
N LYS A 38 -8.11 9.01 13.85
CA LYS A 38 -6.94 8.68 14.65
C LYS A 38 -6.78 7.18 14.83
N GLU A 39 -7.87 6.48 15.15
CA GLU A 39 -7.83 5.04 15.40
C GLU A 39 -7.59 4.25 14.10
N GLN A 40 -8.32 4.57 13.03
CA GLN A 40 -8.13 3.95 11.73
C GLN A 40 -6.76 4.29 11.13
N GLY A 41 -6.30 5.54 11.23
CA GLY A 41 -4.99 5.95 10.74
C GLY A 41 -3.86 5.17 11.40
N LYS A 42 -3.93 4.99 12.73
CA LYS A 42 -2.97 4.17 13.46
C LYS A 42 -3.02 2.70 13.01
N ARG A 43 -4.22 2.11 12.94
CA ARG A 43 -4.39 0.72 12.48
C ARG A 43 -3.85 0.52 11.06
N VAL A 44 -4.16 1.42 10.13
CA VAL A 44 -3.67 1.34 8.75
C VAL A 44 -2.15 1.45 8.71
N ALA A 45 -1.55 2.40 9.43
CA ALA A 45 -0.11 2.55 9.50
C ALA A 45 0.57 1.29 10.05
N ASP A 46 0.05 0.73 11.14
CA ASP A 46 0.58 -0.49 11.76
C ASP A 46 0.45 -1.69 10.79
N ASN A 47 -0.72 -1.90 10.18
CA ASN A 47 -0.95 -2.98 9.22
C ASN A 47 -0.09 -2.84 7.95
N LEU A 48 0.12 -1.61 7.47
CA LEU A 48 0.95 -1.35 6.31
C LEU A 48 2.42 -1.62 6.64
N LYS A 49 2.88 -1.22 7.83
CA LYS A 49 4.24 -1.46 8.31
C LYS A 49 4.51 -2.96 8.47
N ASP A 50 3.57 -3.70 9.04
CA ASP A 50 3.68 -5.16 9.15
C ASP A 50 3.70 -5.83 7.78
N LYS A 51 2.75 -5.52 6.88
CA LYS A 51 2.74 -6.08 5.52
C LYS A 51 3.99 -5.72 4.73
N PHE A 52 4.50 -4.49 4.90
CA PHE A 52 5.70 -4.04 4.22
C PHE A 52 6.94 -4.75 4.73
N ASN A 53 7.10 -4.88 6.05
CA ASN A 53 8.19 -5.64 6.66
C ASN A 53 8.16 -7.10 6.23
N HIS A 54 6.99 -7.74 6.30
CA HIS A 54 6.82 -9.14 5.90
C HIS A 54 7.07 -9.36 4.40
N GLY A 55 6.64 -8.42 3.56
CA GLY A 55 6.94 -8.43 2.12
C GLY A 55 8.43 -8.23 1.84
N LYS A 56 9.11 -7.39 2.62
CA LYS A 56 10.54 -7.12 2.49
C LYS A 56 11.39 -8.33 2.92
N GLU A 57 11.03 -8.98 4.02
CA GLU A 57 11.68 -10.24 4.46
C GLU A 57 11.49 -11.35 3.42
N LYS A 58 10.25 -11.53 2.92
CA LYS A 58 9.97 -12.53 1.88
C LYS A 58 10.75 -12.24 0.59
N MET A 59 10.91 -10.97 0.24
CA MET A 59 11.68 -10.57 -0.94
C MET A 59 13.19 -10.72 -0.75
N ASN A 60 13.72 -10.55 0.46
CA ASN A 60 15.13 -10.81 0.76
C ASN A 60 15.44 -12.32 0.73
N GLY A 61 14.64 -13.15 1.38
CA GLY A 61 14.83 -14.61 1.32
C GLY A 61 14.72 -15.14 -0.11
N MET A 62 13.76 -14.65 -0.89
CA MET A 62 13.62 -15.03 -2.30
C MET A 62 14.80 -14.54 -3.16
N LYS A 63 15.41 -13.39 -2.84
CA LYS A 63 16.64 -12.93 -3.49
C LYS A 63 17.82 -13.85 -3.17
N GLU A 64 17.98 -14.24 -1.91
CA GLU A 64 19.05 -15.14 -1.46
C GLU A 64 18.93 -16.52 -2.13
N ASP A 65 17.72 -17.08 -2.18
CA ASP A 65 17.44 -18.35 -2.88
C ASP A 65 17.74 -18.27 -4.38
N ILE A 66 17.33 -17.16 -5.04
CA ILE A 66 17.63 -16.92 -6.45
C ILE A 66 19.14 -16.76 -6.66
N GLU A 67 19.83 -16.04 -5.78
CA GLU A 67 21.26 -15.79 -5.89
C GLU A 67 22.07 -17.07 -5.70
N GLN A 68 21.64 -17.96 -4.79
CA GLN A 68 22.21 -19.31 -4.63
C GLN A 68 21.95 -20.16 -5.87
N ALA A 69 20.70 -20.24 -6.35
CA ALA A 69 20.36 -21.04 -7.52
C ALA A 69 21.11 -20.56 -8.79
N VAL A 70 21.32 -19.25 -8.94
CA VAL A 70 22.10 -18.67 -10.04
C VAL A 70 23.59 -18.99 -9.89
N LYS A 71 24.16 -18.91 -8.68
CA LYS A 71 25.57 -19.26 -8.43
C LYS A 71 25.84 -20.76 -8.66
N ASP A 72 24.93 -21.64 -8.23
CA ASP A 72 25.06 -23.08 -8.44
C ASP A 72 24.92 -23.46 -9.91
N LYS A 73 23.92 -22.90 -10.62
CA LYS A 73 23.83 -23.09 -12.08
C LYS A 73 25.04 -22.53 -12.81
N ALA A 74 25.55 -21.35 -12.45
CA ALA A 74 26.71 -20.75 -13.10
C ALA A 74 27.98 -21.60 -12.94
N LYS A 75 28.12 -22.33 -11.83
CA LYS A 75 29.21 -23.30 -11.62
C LYS A 75 29.00 -24.61 -12.38
N GLU A 76 27.77 -25.01 -12.65
CA GLU A 76 27.44 -26.22 -13.42
C GLU A 76 27.69 -26.00 -14.94
N PHE A 77 27.63 -24.75 -15.41
CA PHE A 77 27.89 -24.38 -16.82
C PHE A 77 29.33 -23.95 -17.11
N ALA A 78 30.21 -23.87 -16.10
CA ALA A 78 31.62 -23.49 -16.22
C ALA A 78 32.53 -24.72 -16.09
#